data_AF-A0A1H3QLN5-F1
#
_entry.id   AF-A0A1H3QLN5-F1
#
_cell.length_a   1.000
_cell.length_b   1.000
_cell.length_c   1.000
_cell.angle_alpha   90.00
_cell.angle_beta   90.00
_cell.angle_gamma   90.00
#
_symmetry.space_group_name_H-M   'P 1'
#
loop_
_entity.id
_entity.type
_entity.pdbx_description
1 polymer ?
#
loop_
_entity_poly.entity_id
_entity_poly.type
_entity_poly.pdbx_seq_one_letter_code
_entity_poly.pdbx_strand_id
1 'polypeptide(L)'
;MKNKYIEKLVEIMLKQMPNLAEKSMLFAFYDGIVTTYHYYHYEADGVIRHDPDDLPSDEVMDYIQQVRDNDEVTWTAFVLATHTDSTYLVDYFEDLNPILECSSALLWLEYIHYNIEPSSDFCKSQLEQAIKAEKFKKTLNYACMRNDINAVKEKLKDCKQTILNKKGPDKKTPLHIACLNGNVEIVKLLVEAGADVKVKYHGQTPFALACMKGDMETVKYFIHKGEDVNEVMVRKEMPLHLISGSGNKEIMEYILERVNNINAVTSWKYSALHYAVEGDNVAGAKVLIDKGLDLEIVDKYKRSALSLACNRNRPEMVALLLENGANINSLGQSQITPLHIACKQGFIEVVRVLLKYKPNLHAKATLYSMPHNEELKETPIETAKRLGHEEITNLLSLNV
;
A
#
# COMPACT_ATOMS: atom_id res chain seq x y z
N MET A 1 10.73 -21.50 -20.30
CA MET A 1 12.11 -21.78 -20.76
C MET A 1 12.63 -22.99 -19.99
N LYS A 2 13.15 -24.03 -20.67
CA LYS A 2 13.67 -25.24 -20.02
C LYS A 2 14.98 -24.90 -19.31
N ASN A 3 14.95 -24.85 -17.99
CA ASN A 3 16.12 -24.57 -17.19
C ASN A 3 16.98 -25.86 -17.12
N LYS A 4 18.15 -25.86 -17.77
CA LYS A 4 19.11 -26.97 -17.79
C LYS A 4 19.56 -27.40 -16.37
N TYR A 5 19.49 -26.51 -15.38
CA TYR A 5 19.79 -26.83 -13.98
C TYR A 5 18.72 -27.69 -13.33
N ILE A 6 17.45 -27.49 -13.69
CA ILE A 6 16.32 -28.32 -13.21
C ILE A 6 16.44 -29.73 -13.77
N GLU A 7 16.77 -29.87 -15.06
CA GLU A 7 17.04 -31.19 -15.68
C GLU A 7 18.18 -31.91 -14.94
N LYS A 8 19.26 -31.20 -14.60
CA LYS A 8 20.41 -31.76 -13.87
C LYS A 8 20.10 -32.12 -12.42
N LEU A 9 19.31 -31.31 -11.71
CA LEU A 9 18.86 -31.61 -10.35
C LEU A 9 17.99 -32.87 -10.33
N VAL A 10 17.06 -32.97 -11.29
CA VAL A 10 16.22 -34.15 -11.49
C VAL A 10 17.11 -35.37 -11.73
N GLU A 11 18.09 -35.31 -12.64
CA GLU A 11 19.03 -36.42 -12.91
C GLU A 11 19.81 -36.90 -11.66
N ILE A 12 20.29 -35.98 -10.81
CA ILE A 12 21.04 -36.32 -9.59
C ILE A 12 20.14 -37.05 -8.59
N MET A 13 18.95 -36.49 -8.34
CA MET A 13 17.98 -37.07 -7.42
C MET A 13 17.58 -38.49 -7.83
N LEU A 14 17.39 -38.70 -9.14
CA LEU A 14 17.02 -40.02 -9.69
C LEU A 14 18.09 -41.08 -9.49
N LYS A 15 19.39 -40.73 -9.51
CA LYS A 15 20.49 -41.67 -9.24
C LYS A 15 20.51 -42.17 -7.80
N GLN A 16 19.97 -41.38 -6.88
CA GLN A 16 19.97 -41.70 -5.45
C GLN A 16 18.70 -42.46 -5.02
N MET A 17 17.73 -42.64 -5.92
CA MET A 17 16.47 -43.31 -5.61
C MET A 17 16.52 -44.83 -5.84
N PRO A 18 15.95 -45.65 -4.91
CA PRO A 18 15.80 -47.09 -5.12
C PRO A 18 14.80 -47.41 -6.25
N ASN A 19 15.03 -48.52 -6.95
CA ASN A 19 14.83 -48.62 -8.41
C ASN A 19 13.52 -49.29 -8.90
N LEU A 20 12.39 -49.20 -8.18
CA LEU A 20 11.26 -50.14 -8.42
C LEU A 20 9.81 -49.58 -8.42
N ALA A 21 9.57 -48.27 -8.31
CA ALA A 21 8.20 -47.72 -8.37
C ALA A 21 8.12 -46.47 -9.27
N GLU A 22 6.97 -46.22 -9.89
CA GLU A 22 6.68 -44.93 -10.49
C GLU A 22 6.75 -43.88 -9.38
N LYS A 23 7.51 -42.81 -9.64
CA LYS A 23 7.83 -41.79 -8.64
C LYS A 23 7.52 -40.42 -9.19
N SER A 24 7.13 -39.52 -8.30
CA SER A 24 6.94 -38.11 -8.62
C SER A 24 7.59 -37.22 -7.59
N MET A 25 8.08 -36.07 -8.04
CA MET A 25 8.61 -35.02 -7.18
C MET A 25 7.98 -33.69 -7.53
N LEU A 26 7.73 -32.89 -6.49
CA LEU A 26 7.35 -31.49 -6.62
C LEU A 26 8.41 -30.63 -5.94
N PHE A 27 8.95 -29.66 -6.67
CA PHE A 27 9.91 -28.68 -6.17
C PHE A 27 9.27 -27.29 -6.12
N ALA A 28 9.62 -26.48 -5.13
CA ALA A 28 9.27 -25.07 -5.09
C ALA A 28 10.52 -24.19 -5.14
N PHE A 29 10.58 -23.29 -6.11
CA PHE A 29 11.72 -22.39 -6.31
C PHE A 29 11.40 -20.95 -5.88
N TYR A 30 12.39 -20.26 -5.32
CA TYR A 30 12.34 -18.82 -5.09
C TYR A 30 13.70 -18.21 -5.44
N ASP A 31 13.73 -17.22 -6.34
CA ASP A 31 14.97 -16.55 -6.78
C ASP A 31 16.04 -17.55 -7.29
N GLY A 32 15.60 -18.56 -8.03
CA GLY A 32 16.44 -19.64 -8.54
C GLY A 32 16.79 -20.73 -7.51
N ILE A 33 16.50 -20.56 -6.23
CA ILE A 33 16.87 -21.52 -5.17
C ILE A 33 15.70 -22.47 -4.89
N VAL A 34 15.96 -23.78 -4.77
CA VAL A 34 14.93 -24.72 -4.24
C VAL A 34 14.73 -24.41 -2.77
N THR A 35 13.52 -23.98 -2.43
CA THR A 35 13.15 -23.63 -1.05
C THR A 35 12.56 -24.81 -0.28
N THR A 36 11.88 -25.70 -0.99
CA THR A 36 11.24 -26.89 -0.41
C THR A 36 10.91 -27.87 -1.54
N TYR A 37 10.83 -29.16 -1.22
CA TYR A 37 10.43 -30.21 -2.14
C TYR A 37 9.66 -31.30 -1.40
N HIS A 38 8.79 -32.00 -2.11
CA HIS A 38 8.09 -33.17 -1.62
C HIS A 38 8.25 -34.33 -2.62
N TYR A 39 8.34 -35.55 -2.10
CA TYR A 39 8.61 -36.77 -2.86
C TYR A 39 7.47 -37.78 -2.67
N TYR A 40 7.10 -38.46 -3.76
CA TYR A 40 6.03 -39.45 -3.79
C TYR A 40 6.40 -40.68 -4.61
N HIS A 41 5.81 -41.82 -4.27
CA HIS A 41 5.76 -43.00 -5.14
C HIS A 41 4.34 -43.55 -5.26
N TYR A 42 4.07 -44.17 -6.41
CA TYR A 42 2.80 -44.85 -6.68
C TYR A 42 2.92 -46.31 -6.28
N GLU A 43 1.90 -46.79 -5.55
CA GLU A 43 1.65 -48.20 -5.29
C GLU A 43 0.27 -48.59 -5.85
N ALA A 44 -0.01 -49.89 -5.91
CA ALA A 44 -1.28 -50.40 -6.42
C ALA A 44 -2.52 -49.83 -5.67
N ASP A 45 -2.33 -49.40 -4.41
CA ASP A 45 -3.39 -48.93 -3.52
C ASP A 45 -3.41 -47.40 -3.33
N GLY A 46 -2.52 -46.63 -3.98
CA GLY A 46 -2.50 -45.16 -3.91
C GLY A 46 -1.12 -44.51 -4.04
N VAL A 47 -1.05 -43.20 -3.74
CA VAL A 47 0.18 -42.40 -3.77
C VAL A 47 0.69 -42.20 -2.35
N ILE A 48 1.96 -42.54 -2.08
CA ILE A 48 2.59 -42.37 -0.77
C ILE A 48 3.53 -41.16 -0.82
N ARG A 49 3.38 -40.24 0.15
CA ARG A 49 4.26 -39.08 0.37
C ARG A 49 5.35 -39.43 1.39
N HIS A 50 6.57 -39.01 1.11
CA HIS A 50 7.71 -39.08 2.05
C HIS A 50 8.11 -37.70 2.54
N ASP A 51 8.74 -37.66 3.71
CA ASP A 51 9.27 -36.42 4.27
C ASP A 51 10.66 -36.11 3.70
N PRO A 52 11.09 -34.84 3.68
CA PRO A 52 12.37 -34.42 3.09
C PRO A 52 13.60 -35.09 3.73
N ASP A 53 13.46 -35.58 4.96
CA ASP A 53 14.53 -36.23 5.72
C ASP A 53 14.87 -37.64 5.17
N ASP A 54 14.03 -38.19 4.29
CA ASP A 54 14.21 -39.53 3.70
C ASP A 54 15.09 -39.54 2.42
N LEU A 55 15.55 -38.37 1.95
CA LEU A 55 16.44 -38.24 0.78
C LEU A 55 17.89 -37.95 1.21
N PRO A 56 18.85 -38.86 0.93
CA PRO A 56 20.21 -38.74 1.44
C PRO A 56 21.11 -37.99 0.46
N SER A 57 21.63 -36.82 0.85
CA SER A 57 23.07 -36.47 0.75
C SER A 57 23.32 -34.96 0.74
N ASP A 58 24.44 -34.54 1.31
CA ASP A 58 25.00 -33.18 1.22
C ASP A 58 25.14 -32.71 -0.26
N GLU A 59 25.23 -33.63 -1.22
CA GLU A 59 25.33 -33.38 -2.67
C GLU A 59 24.05 -32.77 -3.27
N VAL A 60 22.87 -33.18 -2.81
CA VAL A 60 21.58 -32.60 -3.22
C VAL A 60 21.47 -31.17 -2.69
N MET A 61 21.88 -30.95 -1.44
CA MET A 61 21.84 -29.64 -0.78
C MET A 61 22.83 -28.65 -1.40
N ASP A 62 24.01 -29.10 -1.83
CA ASP A 62 25.01 -28.28 -2.53
C ASP A 62 24.53 -27.83 -3.94
N TYR A 63 23.83 -28.69 -4.68
CA TYR A 63 23.28 -28.33 -6.00
C TYR A 63 22.04 -27.42 -5.92
N ILE A 64 21.24 -27.56 -4.86
CA ILE A 64 20.12 -26.66 -4.55
C ILE A 64 20.61 -25.21 -4.35
N GLN A 65 21.84 -25.00 -3.87
CA GLN A 65 22.43 -23.67 -3.65
C GLN A 65 23.11 -23.05 -4.88
N GLN A 66 23.42 -23.81 -5.94
CA GLN A 66 24.25 -23.36 -7.08
C GLN A 66 23.48 -22.83 -8.31
N VAL A 67 22.16 -22.66 -8.25
CA VAL A 67 21.32 -22.34 -9.43
C VAL A 67 21.40 -20.86 -9.90
N ARG A 68 22.35 -20.07 -9.40
CA ARG A 68 22.52 -18.66 -9.81
C ARG A 68 23.48 -18.53 -10.99
N ASP A 69 22.94 -18.41 -12.19
CA ASP A 69 23.62 -17.64 -13.25
C ASP A 69 22.70 -16.53 -13.77
N ASN A 70 23.35 -15.37 -13.96
CA ASN A 70 22.76 -14.06 -14.20
C ASN A 70 21.83 -14.03 -15.42
N ASP A 71 20.57 -13.65 -15.19
CA ASP A 71 19.89 -12.51 -15.83
C ASP A 71 18.41 -12.55 -15.41
N GLU A 72 17.98 -11.54 -14.66
CA GLU A 72 16.61 -11.24 -14.19
C GLU A 72 15.58 -12.39 -14.20
N VAL A 73 15.41 -13.12 -13.09
CA VAL A 73 14.27 -14.06 -12.99
C VAL A 73 13.57 -14.03 -11.63
N THR A 74 12.31 -13.56 -11.64
CA THR A 74 11.38 -13.50 -10.49
C THR A 74 10.33 -14.61 -10.57
N TRP A 75 10.74 -15.87 -10.72
CA TRP A 75 9.78 -16.97 -10.93
C TRP A 75 9.68 -17.88 -9.71
N THR A 76 8.46 -18.27 -9.36
CA THR A 76 8.15 -19.45 -8.55
C THR A 76 7.75 -20.55 -9.54
N ALA A 77 8.72 -21.32 -10.03
CA ALA A 77 8.43 -22.50 -10.84
C ALA A 77 8.11 -23.66 -9.90
N PHE A 78 7.13 -24.50 -10.25
CA PHE A 78 6.96 -25.80 -9.63
C PHE A 78 7.19 -26.86 -10.69
N VAL A 79 8.10 -27.78 -10.40
CA VAL A 79 8.52 -28.80 -11.34
C VAL A 79 7.93 -30.12 -10.93
N LEU A 80 7.12 -30.69 -11.83
CA LEU A 80 6.71 -32.08 -11.77
C LEU A 80 7.73 -32.93 -12.54
N ALA A 81 8.34 -33.91 -11.89
CA ALA A 81 9.11 -34.95 -12.58
C ALA A 81 8.44 -36.31 -12.35
N THR A 82 7.88 -36.94 -13.38
CA THR A 82 7.30 -38.30 -13.31
C THR A 82 8.25 -39.34 -13.92
N HIS A 83 8.44 -40.49 -13.27
CA HIS A 83 9.18 -41.63 -13.82
C HIS A 83 8.22 -42.67 -14.42
N THR A 84 8.18 -42.78 -15.75
CA THR A 84 7.60 -43.95 -16.46
C THR A 84 8.66 -44.55 -17.37
N ASP A 85 9.01 -45.82 -17.16
CA ASP A 85 9.87 -46.63 -18.05
C ASP A 85 11.10 -45.91 -18.63
N SER A 86 11.97 -45.36 -17.77
CA SER A 86 13.23 -44.70 -18.13
C SER A 86 13.10 -43.33 -18.82
N THR A 87 11.88 -42.77 -18.89
CA THR A 87 11.63 -41.42 -19.43
C THR A 87 11.05 -40.51 -18.36
N TYR A 88 11.49 -39.24 -18.38
CA TYR A 88 11.06 -38.23 -17.43
C TYR A 88 10.39 -37.08 -18.17
N LEU A 89 9.24 -36.66 -17.64
CA LEU A 89 8.55 -35.45 -18.08
C LEU A 89 8.72 -34.40 -16.99
N VAL A 90 9.22 -33.23 -17.40
CA VAL A 90 9.39 -32.04 -16.56
C VAL A 90 8.29 -31.06 -16.94
N ASP A 91 7.23 -30.96 -16.13
CA ASP A 91 6.19 -29.94 -16.30
C ASP A 91 6.45 -28.74 -15.39
N TYR A 92 6.23 -27.54 -15.94
CA TYR A 92 6.40 -26.28 -15.24
C TYR A 92 5.04 -25.65 -14.94
N PHE A 93 4.71 -25.49 -13.65
CA PHE A 93 3.54 -24.71 -13.25
C PHE A 93 3.91 -23.24 -13.06
N GLU A 94 3.94 -22.49 -14.16
CA GLU A 94 4.22 -21.05 -14.16
C GLU A 94 2.98 -20.20 -13.80
N ASP A 95 1.80 -20.82 -13.82
CA ASP A 95 0.49 -20.18 -13.65
C ASP A 95 -0.10 -20.32 -12.25
N LEU A 96 0.71 -20.36 -11.20
CA LEU A 96 0.20 -20.29 -9.82
C LEU A 96 -0.11 -18.84 -9.39
N ASN A 97 -0.86 -18.69 -8.30
CA ASN A 97 -1.07 -17.42 -7.66
C ASN A 97 0.25 -17.01 -6.97
N PRO A 98 0.89 -15.91 -7.40
CA PRO A 98 2.21 -15.50 -6.91
C PRO A 98 2.21 -15.06 -5.45
N ILE A 99 1.05 -14.94 -4.80
CA ILE A 99 0.94 -14.61 -3.37
C ILE A 99 1.01 -15.88 -2.49
N LEU A 100 0.95 -17.08 -3.09
CA LEU A 100 1.08 -18.32 -2.32
C LEU A 100 2.50 -18.51 -1.82
N GLU A 101 2.62 -18.87 -0.55
CA GLU A 101 3.86 -19.45 -0.03
C GLU A 101 4.16 -20.78 -0.74
N CYS A 102 5.45 -21.07 -0.96
CA CYS A 102 5.92 -22.28 -1.64
C CYS A 102 5.29 -23.56 -1.09
N SER A 103 5.22 -23.70 0.24
CA SER A 103 4.60 -24.84 0.93
C SER A 103 3.10 -24.98 0.63
N SER A 104 2.37 -23.86 0.61
CA SER A 104 0.93 -23.83 0.32
C SER A 104 0.64 -24.16 -1.14
N ALA A 105 1.49 -23.70 -2.06
CA ALA A 105 1.40 -24.05 -3.47
C ALA A 105 1.71 -25.53 -3.72
N LEU A 106 2.71 -26.11 -3.02
CA LEU A 106 2.99 -27.55 -3.07
C LEU A 106 1.80 -28.38 -2.57
N LEU A 107 1.22 -28.03 -1.42
CA LEU A 107 0.02 -28.69 -0.90
C LEU A 107 -1.15 -28.61 -1.90
N TRP A 108 -1.31 -27.46 -2.56
CA TRP A 108 -2.34 -27.32 -3.58
C TRP A 108 -2.08 -28.23 -4.79
N LEU A 109 -0.85 -28.27 -5.30
CA LEU A 109 -0.45 -29.16 -6.40
C LEU A 109 -0.64 -30.64 -6.06
N GLU A 110 -0.25 -31.05 -4.85
CA GLU A 110 -0.51 -32.38 -4.29
C GLU A 110 -2.00 -32.75 -4.38
N TYR A 111 -2.83 -31.85 -3.86
CA TYR A 111 -4.27 -32.06 -3.81
C TYR A 111 -4.89 -32.16 -5.20
N ILE A 112 -4.52 -31.27 -6.14
CA ILE A 112 -5.16 -31.24 -7.46
C ILE A 112 -4.65 -32.30 -8.44
N HIS A 113 -3.40 -32.76 -8.31
CA HIS A 113 -2.80 -33.71 -9.25
C HIS A 113 -2.77 -35.15 -8.73
N TYR A 114 -2.69 -35.34 -7.41
CA TYR A 114 -2.53 -36.65 -6.78
C TYR A 114 -3.67 -37.01 -5.84
N ASN A 115 -4.62 -36.10 -5.62
CA ASN A 115 -5.73 -36.29 -4.67
C ASN A 115 -5.24 -36.65 -3.25
N ILE A 116 -4.08 -36.10 -2.86
CA ILE A 116 -3.51 -36.25 -1.52
C ILE A 116 -4.07 -35.16 -0.62
N GLU A 117 -4.75 -35.55 0.44
CA GLU A 117 -5.14 -34.63 1.50
C GLU A 117 -4.09 -34.64 2.63
N PRO A 118 -3.68 -33.47 3.15
CA PRO A 118 -2.76 -33.41 4.26
C PRO A 118 -3.37 -34.03 5.52
N SER A 119 -2.54 -34.76 6.28
CA SER A 119 -2.97 -35.46 7.50
C SER A 119 -3.14 -34.50 8.69
N SER A 120 -2.28 -33.50 8.82
CA SER A 120 -2.28 -32.55 9.95
C SER A 120 -3.30 -31.42 9.76
N ASP A 121 -3.93 -30.98 10.85
CA ASP A 121 -4.90 -29.88 10.83
C ASP A 121 -4.27 -28.55 10.36
N PHE A 122 -3.00 -28.33 10.66
CA PHE A 122 -2.24 -27.17 10.19
C PHE A 122 -2.12 -27.17 8.65
N CYS A 123 -1.69 -28.29 8.06
CA CYS A 123 -1.54 -28.39 6.61
C CYS A 123 -2.90 -28.38 5.89
N LYS A 124 -3.97 -28.93 6.49
CA LYS A 124 -5.34 -28.78 5.97
C LYS A 124 -5.76 -27.32 5.88
N SER A 125 -5.50 -26.54 6.94
CA SER A 125 -5.76 -25.10 6.95
C SER A 125 -4.97 -24.35 5.86
N GLN A 126 -3.70 -24.70 5.65
CA GLN A 126 -2.88 -24.13 4.56
C GLN A 126 -3.43 -24.50 3.18
N LEU A 127 -3.81 -25.76 2.95
CA LEU A 127 -4.42 -26.19 1.70
C LEU A 127 -5.73 -25.44 1.43
N GLU A 128 -6.58 -25.26 2.44
CA GLU A 128 -7.80 -24.46 2.29
C GLU A 128 -7.52 -23.02 1.88
N GLN A 129 -6.49 -22.39 2.44
CA GLN A 129 -6.07 -21.05 2.06
C GLN A 129 -5.55 -21.04 0.62
N ALA A 130 -4.78 -22.05 0.22
CA ALA A 130 -4.25 -22.18 -1.13
C ALA A 130 -5.38 -22.32 -2.16
N ILE A 131 -6.37 -23.18 -1.88
CA ILE A 131 -7.57 -23.34 -2.70
C ILE A 131 -8.33 -22.01 -2.82
N LYS A 132 -8.46 -21.23 -1.73
CA LYS A 132 -9.11 -19.91 -1.76
C LYS A 132 -8.33 -18.92 -2.63
N ALA A 133 -7.00 -18.89 -2.53
CA ALA A 133 -6.15 -18.01 -3.32
C ALA A 133 -6.18 -18.34 -4.83
N GLU A 134 -6.15 -19.63 -5.19
CA GLU A 134 -6.26 -20.08 -6.58
C GLU A 134 -7.64 -19.79 -7.18
N LYS A 135 -8.70 -19.97 -6.37
CA LYS A 135 -10.04 -19.52 -6.75
C LYS A 135 -10.08 -18.00 -6.96
N PHE A 136 -9.38 -17.22 -6.13
CA PHE A 136 -9.32 -15.76 -6.26
C PHE A 136 -8.62 -15.31 -7.55
N LYS A 137 -7.56 -16.00 -8.00
CA LYS A 137 -6.85 -15.72 -9.27
C LYS A 137 -7.79 -15.66 -10.49
N LYS A 138 -8.86 -16.45 -10.47
CA LYS A 138 -9.86 -16.50 -11.56
C LYS A 138 -10.84 -15.32 -11.56
N THR A 139 -10.87 -14.50 -10.51
CA THR A 139 -11.85 -13.43 -10.34
C THR A 139 -11.49 -12.14 -11.08
N LEU A 140 -12.50 -11.29 -11.32
CA LEU A 140 -12.33 -9.96 -11.89
C LEU A 140 -11.51 -9.04 -10.96
N ASN A 141 -11.66 -9.19 -9.63
CA ASN A 141 -10.87 -8.46 -8.64
C ASN A 141 -9.36 -8.69 -8.84
N TYR A 142 -8.96 -9.95 -9.05
CA TYR A 142 -7.55 -10.29 -9.24
C TYR A 142 -6.99 -9.69 -10.53
N ALA A 143 -7.76 -9.71 -11.64
CA ALA A 143 -7.35 -9.06 -12.89
C ALA A 143 -7.15 -7.53 -12.70
N CYS A 144 -8.06 -6.87 -11.98
CA CYS A 144 -7.92 -5.45 -11.64
C CYS A 144 -6.72 -5.19 -10.74
N MET A 145 -6.47 -6.07 -9.76
CA MET A 145 -5.35 -5.98 -8.82
C MET A 145 -4.00 -6.08 -9.54
N ARG A 146 -3.91 -6.98 -10.52
CA ARG A 146 -2.74 -7.13 -11.40
C ARG A 146 -2.62 -6.02 -12.45
N ASN A 147 -3.59 -5.12 -12.51
CA ASN A 147 -3.69 -4.07 -13.52
C ASN A 147 -3.69 -4.62 -14.97
N ASP A 148 -4.22 -5.84 -15.16
CA ASP A 148 -4.22 -6.54 -16.44
C ASP A 148 -5.49 -6.21 -17.23
N ILE A 149 -5.38 -5.24 -18.14
CA ILE A 149 -6.49 -4.75 -18.97
C ILE A 149 -7.06 -5.88 -19.85
N ASN A 150 -6.22 -6.75 -20.40
CA ASN A 150 -6.67 -7.81 -21.30
C ASN A 150 -7.46 -8.87 -20.54
N ALA A 151 -6.95 -9.30 -19.38
CA ALA A 151 -7.69 -10.21 -18.51
C ALA A 151 -9.01 -9.60 -18.01
N VAL A 152 -9.05 -8.28 -17.75
CA VAL A 152 -10.31 -7.58 -17.44
C VAL A 152 -11.26 -7.64 -18.63
N LYS A 153 -10.83 -7.29 -19.84
CA LYS A 153 -11.66 -7.33 -21.06
C LYS A 153 -12.24 -8.72 -21.31
N GLU A 154 -11.42 -9.77 -21.24
CA GLU A 154 -11.88 -11.16 -21.39
C GLU A 154 -12.92 -11.53 -20.32
N LYS A 155 -12.65 -11.20 -19.05
CA LYS A 155 -13.59 -11.50 -17.96
C LYS A 155 -14.90 -10.71 -18.03
N LEU A 156 -14.94 -9.59 -18.75
CA LEU A 156 -16.14 -8.79 -18.94
C LEU A 156 -17.05 -9.30 -20.07
N LYS A 157 -16.54 -10.06 -21.06
CA LYS A 157 -17.34 -10.56 -22.19
C LYS A 157 -18.55 -11.40 -21.77
N ASP A 158 -18.35 -12.29 -20.79
CA ASP A 158 -19.38 -13.22 -20.29
C ASP A 158 -19.86 -12.86 -18.86
N CYS A 159 -19.66 -11.60 -18.44
CA CYS A 159 -19.86 -11.20 -17.05
C CYS A 159 -21.34 -11.00 -16.72
N LYS A 160 -21.83 -11.71 -15.69
CA LYS A 160 -23.12 -11.38 -15.05
C LYS A 160 -22.95 -10.13 -14.19
N GLN A 161 -23.95 -9.24 -14.17
CA GLN A 161 -23.94 -8.00 -13.36
C GLN A 161 -23.54 -8.21 -11.89
N THR A 162 -23.93 -9.36 -11.31
CA THR A 162 -23.64 -9.73 -9.92
C THR A 162 -22.15 -9.89 -9.61
N ILE A 163 -21.29 -10.08 -10.62
CA ILE A 163 -19.84 -10.26 -10.45
C ILE A 163 -19.12 -8.90 -10.35
N LEU A 164 -19.62 -7.86 -11.01
CA LEU A 164 -18.99 -6.54 -11.07
C LEU A 164 -18.85 -5.87 -9.70
N ASN A 165 -19.77 -6.18 -8.79
CA ASN A 165 -19.79 -5.63 -7.42
C ASN A 165 -19.35 -6.66 -6.38
N LYS A 166 -18.90 -7.85 -6.80
CA LYS A 166 -18.47 -8.90 -5.89
C LYS A 166 -17.18 -8.47 -5.19
N LYS A 167 -17.24 -8.43 -3.87
CA LYS A 167 -16.09 -8.06 -3.04
C LYS A 167 -15.05 -9.19 -3.00
N GLY A 168 -13.78 -8.82 -3.13
CA GLY A 168 -12.64 -9.70 -2.90
C GLY A 168 -12.39 -9.97 -1.40
N PRO A 169 -11.32 -10.71 -1.07
CA PRO A 169 -10.94 -11.03 0.32
C PRO A 169 -10.73 -9.79 1.20
N ASP A 170 -10.23 -8.71 0.61
CA ASP A 170 -9.99 -7.42 1.26
C ASP A 170 -11.24 -6.51 1.30
N LYS A 171 -12.41 -7.05 0.94
CA LYS A 171 -13.69 -6.34 0.86
C LYS A 171 -13.77 -5.23 -0.20
N LYS A 172 -12.79 -5.11 -1.11
CA LYS A 172 -12.85 -4.19 -2.26
C LYS A 172 -13.62 -4.83 -3.41
N THR A 173 -14.29 -4.00 -4.20
CA THR A 173 -14.82 -4.43 -5.51
C THR A 173 -13.78 -4.19 -6.61
N PRO A 174 -13.92 -4.78 -7.81
CA PRO A 174 -13.04 -4.51 -8.94
C PRO A 174 -12.85 -3.02 -9.21
N LEU A 175 -13.94 -2.24 -9.11
CA LEU A 175 -13.91 -0.80 -9.36
C LEU A 175 -13.11 -0.03 -8.29
N HIS A 176 -13.18 -0.42 -7.01
CA HIS A 176 -12.32 0.17 -5.99
C HIS A 176 -10.84 -0.09 -6.28
N ILE A 177 -10.49 -1.32 -6.67
CA ILE A 177 -9.12 -1.71 -6.99
C ILE A 177 -8.61 -0.90 -8.19
N ALA A 178 -9.41 -0.79 -9.26
CA ALA A 178 -9.06 -0.01 -10.44
C ALA A 178 -8.80 1.48 -10.12
N CYS A 179 -9.64 2.09 -9.27
CA CYS A 179 -9.45 3.49 -8.83
C CYS A 179 -8.19 3.68 -7.99
N LEU A 180 -7.85 2.73 -7.12
CA LEU A 180 -6.62 2.78 -6.32
C LEU A 180 -5.36 2.59 -7.16
N ASN A 181 -5.45 1.78 -8.22
CA ASN A 181 -4.36 1.57 -9.18
C ASN A 181 -4.18 2.76 -10.13
N GLY A 182 -5.19 3.63 -10.30
CA GLY A 182 -5.14 4.78 -11.20
C GLY A 182 -5.18 4.41 -12.68
N ASN A 183 -5.78 3.27 -13.03
CA ASN A 183 -5.94 2.85 -14.41
C ASN A 183 -7.33 3.23 -14.94
N VAL A 184 -7.41 4.40 -15.56
CA VAL A 184 -8.65 4.95 -16.11
C VAL A 184 -9.30 4.04 -17.16
N GLU A 185 -8.54 3.25 -17.92
CA GLU A 185 -9.11 2.34 -18.91
C GLU A 185 -9.88 1.20 -18.24
N ILE A 186 -9.31 0.58 -17.19
CA ILE A 186 -10.03 -0.43 -16.40
C ILE A 186 -11.26 0.19 -15.72
N VAL A 187 -11.13 1.40 -15.17
CA VAL A 187 -12.29 2.11 -14.59
C VAL A 187 -13.40 2.29 -15.61
N LYS A 188 -13.08 2.78 -16.82
CA LYS A 188 -14.05 2.97 -17.91
C LYS A 188 -14.75 1.66 -18.26
N LEU A 189 -13.99 0.59 -18.49
CA LEU A 189 -14.53 -0.73 -18.82
C LEU A 189 -15.52 -1.24 -17.75
N LEU A 190 -15.16 -1.10 -16.47
CA LEU A 190 -16.01 -1.54 -15.37
C LEU A 190 -17.29 -0.71 -15.24
N VAL A 191 -17.18 0.61 -15.34
CA VAL A 191 -18.35 1.52 -15.25
C VAL A 191 -19.27 1.33 -16.45
N GLU A 192 -18.74 1.14 -17.66
CA GLU A 192 -19.51 0.87 -18.88
C GLU A 192 -20.18 -0.51 -18.85
N ALA A 193 -19.57 -1.50 -18.20
CA ALA A 193 -20.22 -2.77 -17.88
C ALA A 193 -21.30 -2.64 -16.78
N GLY A 194 -21.44 -1.48 -16.14
CA GLY A 194 -22.44 -1.19 -15.12
C GLY A 194 -22.04 -1.54 -13.69
N ALA A 195 -20.73 -1.52 -13.38
CA ALA A 195 -20.27 -1.57 -12.00
C ALA A 195 -20.90 -0.42 -11.17
N ASP A 196 -21.31 -0.72 -9.94
CA ASP A 196 -21.96 0.27 -9.07
C ASP A 196 -20.91 1.23 -8.49
N VAL A 197 -21.00 2.49 -8.89
CA VAL A 197 -20.10 3.58 -8.50
C VAL A 197 -20.33 4.09 -7.07
N LYS A 198 -21.39 3.63 -6.40
CA LYS A 198 -21.75 4.06 -5.03
C LYS A 198 -21.42 3.02 -3.95
N VAL A 199 -20.91 1.84 -4.31
CA VAL A 199 -20.45 0.84 -3.33
C VAL A 199 -19.34 1.46 -2.48
N LYS A 200 -19.39 1.24 -1.16
CA LYS A 200 -18.40 1.80 -0.22
C LYS A 200 -17.36 0.78 0.23
N TYR A 201 -16.12 1.23 0.33
CA TYR A 201 -14.98 0.54 0.96
C TYR A 201 -14.39 1.43 2.06
N HIS A 202 -14.41 0.96 3.31
CA HIS A 202 -14.12 1.78 4.51
C HIS A 202 -14.85 3.14 4.55
N GLY A 203 -16.06 3.18 3.98
CA GLY A 203 -16.87 4.39 3.87
C GLY A 203 -16.62 5.23 2.61
N GLN A 204 -15.55 4.98 1.86
CA GLN A 204 -15.22 5.72 0.64
C GLN A 204 -15.84 5.06 -0.60
N THR A 205 -16.36 5.87 -1.52
CA THR A 205 -16.81 5.43 -2.85
C THR A 205 -15.62 5.28 -3.80
N PRO A 206 -15.76 4.57 -4.94
CA PRO A 206 -14.77 4.59 -6.02
C PRO A 206 -14.30 5.98 -6.43
N PHE A 207 -15.22 6.94 -6.57
CA PHE A 207 -14.90 8.32 -6.89
C PHE A 207 -14.01 8.97 -5.81
N ALA A 208 -14.33 8.75 -4.53
CA ALA A 208 -13.52 9.23 -3.42
C ALA A 208 -12.11 8.62 -3.44
N LEU A 209 -11.98 7.33 -3.74
CA LEU A 209 -10.67 6.67 -3.86
C LEU A 209 -9.85 7.23 -5.03
N ALA A 210 -10.48 7.52 -6.17
CA ALA A 210 -9.82 8.18 -7.29
C ALA A 210 -9.33 9.59 -6.92
N CYS A 211 -10.15 10.35 -6.17
CA CYS A 211 -9.77 11.65 -5.63
C CYS A 211 -8.56 11.56 -4.67
N MET A 212 -8.56 10.60 -3.74
CA MET A 212 -7.43 10.36 -2.84
C MET A 212 -6.16 9.95 -3.58
N LYS A 213 -6.31 9.16 -4.66
CA LYS A 213 -5.18 8.72 -5.49
C LYS A 213 -4.59 9.87 -6.31
N GLY A 214 -5.39 10.90 -6.63
CA GLY A 214 -4.97 12.01 -7.47
C GLY A 214 -4.90 11.67 -8.96
N ASP A 215 -5.65 10.65 -9.40
CA ASP A 215 -5.70 10.27 -10.81
C ASP A 215 -6.65 11.21 -11.58
N MET A 216 -6.04 12.18 -12.28
CA MET A 216 -6.75 13.22 -13.03
C MET A 216 -7.76 12.66 -14.03
N GLU A 217 -7.38 11.63 -14.78
CA GLU A 217 -8.21 11.12 -15.87
C GLU A 217 -9.39 10.31 -15.34
N THR A 218 -9.19 9.54 -14.27
CA THR A 218 -10.29 8.85 -13.58
C THR A 218 -11.26 9.82 -12.91
N VAL A 219 -10.76 10.85 -12.23
CA VAL A 219 -11.62 11.86 -11.58
C VAL A 219 -12.43 12.64 -12.62
N LYS A 220 -11.79 13.10 -13.70
CA LYS A 220 -12.51 13.73 -14.81
C LYS A 220 -13.58 12.79 -15.35
N TYR A 221 -13.26 11.51 -15.58
CA TYR A 221 -14.23 10.55 -16.10
C TYR A 221 -15.46 10.42 -15.19
N PHE A 222 -15.27 10.29 -13.88
CA PHE A 222 -16.37 10.24 -12.92
C PHE A 222 -17.23 11.51 -12.91
N ILE A 223 -16.61 12.69 -12.97
CA ILE A 223 -17.33 13.97 -13.07
C ILE A 223 -18.16 14.03 -14.35
N HIS A 224 -17.62 13.58 -15.49
CA HIS A 224 -18.38 13.48 -16.74
C HIS A 224 -19.53 12.45 -16.67
N LYS A 225 -19.43 11.45 -15.80
CA LYS A 225 -20.50 10.50 -15.50
C LYS A 225 -21.51 11.02 -14.46
N GLY A 226 -21.35 12.24 -13.98
CA GLY A 226 -22.31 12.92 -13.10
C GLY A 226 -21.97 12.86 -11.61
N GLU A 227 -20.77 12.44 -11.22
CA GLU A 227 -20.31 12.59 -9.83
C GLU A 227 -20.16 14.09 -9.47
N ASP A 228 -20.66 14.48 -8.31
CA ASP A 228 -20.66 15.86 -7.85
C ASP A 228 -19.35 16.21 -7.15
N VAL A 229 -18.65 17.22 -7.66
CA VAL A 229 -17.41 17.75 -7.05
C VAL A 229 -17.63 18.41 -5.69
N ASN A 230 -18.89 18.66 -5.30
CA ASN A 230 -19.30 19.17 -4.00
C ASN A 230 -19.93 18.09 -3.10
N GLU A 231 -19.90 16.81 -3.50
CA GLU A 231 -20.48 15.72 -2.71
C GLU A 231 -19.84 15.67 -1.30
N VAL A 232 -20.70 15.64 -0.28
CA VAL A 232 -20.27 15.46 1.11
C VAL A 232 -20.17 13.97 1.40
N MET A 233 -18.94 13.48 1.42
CA MET A 233 -18.57 12.09 1.66
C MET A 233 -18.49 11.77 3.16
N VAL A 234 -18.00 10.57 3.48
CA VAL A 234 -17.79 10.14 4.87
C VAL A 234 -16.90 11.13 5.62
N ARG A 235 -17.17 11.32 6.92
CA ARG A 235 -16.49 12.32 7.78
C ARG A 235 -16.62 13.77 7.29
N LYS A 236 -17.65 14.08 6.50
CA LYS A 236 -17.86 15.40 5.87
C LYS A 236 -16.70 15.81 4.95
N GLU A 237 -16.00 14.84 4.38
CA GLU A 237 -14.99 15.10 3.35
C GLU A 237 -15.68 15.54 2.05
N MET A 238 -14.96 16.30 1.24
CA MET A 238 -15.38 16.70 -0.11
C MET A 238 -14.23 16.32 -1.06
N PRO A 239 -14.46 16.20 -2.38
CA PRO A 239 -13.42 15.85 -3.33
C PRO A 239 -12.18 16.74 -3.22
N LEU A 240 -12.38 18.05 -2.98
CA LEU A 240 -11.29 18.99 -2.75
C LEU A 240 -10.38 18.59 -1.57
N HIS A 241 -10.93 18.11 -0.45
CA HIS A 241 -10.11 17.66 0.68
C HIS A 241 -9.20 16.50 0.27
N LEU A 242 -9.75 15.47 -0.37
CA LEU A 242 -9.03 14.26 -0.73
C LEU A 242 -7.94 14.54 -1.76
N ILE A 243 -8.26 15.33 -2.78
CA ILE A 243 -7.33 15.73 -3.85
C ILE A 243 -6.22 16.65 -3.31
N SER A 244 -6.52 17.51 -2.34
CA SER A 244 -5.50 18.42 -1.79
C SER A 244 -4.31 17.66 -1.21
N GLY A 245 -4.54 16.46 -0.63
CA GLY A 245 -3.47 15.60 -0.13
C GLY A 245 -2.82 14.66 -1.15
N SER A 246 -3.29 14.62 -2.41
CA SER A 246 -2.84 13.62 -3.40
C SER A 246 -1.63 14.03 -4.23
N GLY A 247 -1.19 15.29 -4.17
CA GLY A 247 0.01 15.79 -4.88
C GLY A 247 -0.20 16.24 -6.33
N ASN A 248 -1.41 16.08 -6.89
CA ASN A 248 -1.68 16.44 -8.29
C ASN A 248 -2.27 17.86 -8.35
N LYS A 249 -1.54 18.79 -8.97
CA LYS A 249 -1.91 20.21 -9.03
C LYS A 249 -2.97 20.46 -10.10
N GLU A 250 -2.85 19.80 -11.24
CA GLU A 250 -3.69 20.00 -12.41
C GLU A 250 -5.16 19.60 -12.13
N ILE A 251 -5.35 18.50 -11.41
CA ILE A 251 -6.68 18.09 -10.95
C ILE A 251 -7.27 19.11 -9.96
N MET A 252 -6.45 19.73 -9.08
CA MET A 252 -6.92 20.75 -8.14
C MET A 252 -7.44 21.97 -8.87
N GLU A 253 -6.67 22.47 -9.84
CA GLU A 253 -7.09 23.60 -10.69
C GLU A 253 -8.41 23.26 -11.40
N TYR A 254 -8.53 22.06 -11.95
CA TYR A 254 -9.74 21.60 -12.63
C TYR A 254 -10.98 21.55 -11.72
N ILE A 255 -10.88 21.03 -10.50
CA ILE A 255 -12.04 20.94 -9.60
C ILE A 255 -12.38 22.29 -8.96
N LEU A 256 -11.39 23.14 -8.67
CA LEU A 256 -11.59 24.42 -7.97
C LEU A 256 -12.46 25.40 -8.75
N GLU A 257 -12.50 25.29 -10.08
CA GLU A 257 -13.44 26.04 -10.93
C GLU A 257 -14.93 25.73 -10.61
N ARG A 258 -15.21 24.61 -9.94
CA ARG A 258 -16.54 24.04 -9.72
C ARG A 258 -16.87 23.86 -8.23
N VAL A 259 -15.95 24.22 -7.34
CA VAL A 259 -16.13 24.12 -5.88
C VAL A 259 -16.86 25.36 -5.36
N ASN A 260 -17.95 25.15 -4.62
CA ASN A 260 -18.76 26.23 -4.07
C ASN A 260 -18.21 26.78 -2.74
N ASN A 261 -17.43 25.99 -2.00
CA ASN A 261 -16.85 26.39 -0.72
C ASN A 261 -15.44 25.81 -0.54
N ILE A 262 -14.42 26.63 -0.85
CA ILE A 262 -13.01 26.28 -0.68
C ILE A 262 -12.62 26.13 0.81
N ASN A 263 -13.37 26.77 1.71
CA ASN A 263 -13.16 26.78 3.16
C ASN A 263 -14.03 25.74 3.88
N ALA A 264 -14.60 24.77 3.16
CA ALA A 264 -15.30 23.66 3.77
C ALA A 264 -14.37 22.91 4.73
N VAL A 265 -14.95 22.33 5.78
CA VAL A 265 -14.21 21.58 6.78
C VAL A 265 -14.84 20.23 7.08
N THR A 266 -13.99 19.24 7.34
CA THR A 266 -14.42 17.89 7.72
C THR A 266 -14.96 17.82 9.15
N SER A 267 -15.40 16.65 9.58
CA SER A 267 -15.78 16.38 10.99
C SER A 267 -14.65 16.65 12.00
N TRP A 268 -13.39 16.66 11.55
CA TRP A 268 -12.22 17.00 12.37
C TRP A 268 -11.81 18.47 12.27
N LYS A 269 -12.64 19.28 11.60
CA LYS A 269 -12.36 20.67 11.23
C LYS A 269 -11.14 20.84 10.32
N TYR A 270 -10.69 19.79 9.65
CA TYR A 270 -9.64 19.91 8.64
C TYR A 270 -10.20 20.61 7.40
N SER A 271 -9.52 21.64 6.91
CA SER A 271 -9.75 22.24 5.59
C SER A 271 -8.92 21.55 4.51
N ALA A 272 -9.16 21.91 3.24
CA ALA A 272 -8.35 21.48 2.10
C ALA A 272 -6.84 21.74 2.31
N LEU A 273 -6.49 22.89 2.91
CA LEU A 273 -5.09 23.23 3.20
C LEU A 273 -4.46 22.26 4.23
N HIS A 274 -5.22 21.79 5.23
CA HIS A 274 -4.70 20.78 6.16
C HIS A 274 -4.37 19.46 5.46
N TYR A 275 -5.19 19.03 4.49
CA TYR A 275 -4.91 17.83 3.69
C TYR A 275 -3.67 18.04 2.80
N ALA A 276 -3.50 19.23 2.20
CA ALA A 276 -2.30 19.55 1.45
C ALA A 276 -1.02 19.49 2.32
N VAL A 277 -1.09 19.94 3.57
CA VAL A 277 0.01 19.82 4.53
C VAL A 277 0.30 18.36 4.92
N GLU A 278 -0.72 17.54 5.20
CA GLU A 278 -0.51 16.12 5.53
C GLU A 278 0.09 15.33 4.35
N GLY A 279 -0.32 15.66 3.12
CA GLY A 279 0.21 15.07 1.88
C GLY A 279 1.52 15.70 1.39
N ASP A 280 2.04 16.72 2.07
CA ASP A 280 3.19 17.54 1.63
C ASP A 280 3.07 18.10 0.21
N ASN A 281 1.84 18.40 -0.20
CA ASN A 281 1.52 18.90 -1.53
C ASN A 281 1.70 20.43 -1.58
N VAL A 282 2.95 20.89 -1.61
CA VAL A 282 3.30 22.33 -1.65
C VAL A 282 2.68 23.02 -2.87
N ALA A 283 2.72 22.37 -4.04
CA ALA A 283 2.14 22.91 -5.27
C ALA A 283 0.62 23.09 -5.16
N GLY A 284 -0.08 22.10 -4.61
CA GLY A 284 -1.51 22.16 -4.36
C GLY A 284 -1.89 23.21 -3.30
N ALA A 285 -1.10 23.32 -2.22
CA ALA A 285 -1.25 24.37 -1.23
C ALA A 285 -1.12 25.76 -1.86
N LYS A 286 -0.17 25.97 -2.79
CA LYS A 286 -0.03 27.24 -3.51
C LYS A 286 -1.27 27.58 -4.33
N VAL A 287 -1.82 26.63 -5.08
CA VAL A 287 -3.06 26.83 -5.86
C VAL A 287 -4.22 27.24 -4.96
N LEU A 288 -4.37 26.52 -3.85
CA LEU A 288 -5.37 26.77 -2.83
C LEU A 288 -5.28 28.19 -2.25
N ILE A 289 -4.07 28.64 -1.93
CA ILE A 289 -3.78 30.00 -1.45
C ILE A 289 -4.09 31.04 -2.52
N ASP A 290 -3.70 30.81 -3.77
CA ASP A 290 -3.96 31.71 -4.89
C ASP A 290 -5.45 31.88 -5.20
N LYS A 291 -6.27 30.89 -4.82
CA LYS A 291 -7.73 30.96 -4.89
C LYS A 291 -8.39 31.64 -3.68
N GLY A 292 -7.59 32.18 -2.75
CA GLY A 292 -8.07 33.02 -1.65
C GLY A 292 -8.75 32.26 -0.52
N LEU A 293 -8.31 31.02 -0.23
CA LEU A 293 -8.79 30.31 0.95
C LEU A 293 -8.38 31.01 2.25
N ASP A 294 -9.07 30.68 3.35
CA ASP A 294 -8.73 31.13 4.69
C ASP A 294 -7.59 30.29 5.30
N LEU A 295 -6.41 30.90 5.43
CA LEU A 295 -5.21 30.30 6.00
C LEU A 295 -5.33 29.96 7.49
N GLU A 296 -6.25 30.62 8.19
CA GLU A 296 -6.34 30.60 9.65
C GLU A 296 -7.40 29.62 10.17
N ILE A 297 -7.98 28.79 9.29
CA ILE A 297 -8.81 27.67 9.72
C ILE A 297 -7.99 26.76 10.63
N VAL A 298 -8.60 26.32 11.72
CA VAL A 298 -7.98 25.41 12.69
C VAL A 298 -8.75 24.11 12.85
N ASP A 299 -8.01 23.03 13.08
CA ASP A 299 -8.57 21.72 13.35
C ASP A 299 -9.23 21.63 14.74
N LYS A 300 -9.76 20.45 15.08
CA LYS A 300 -10.38 20.18 16.40
C LYS A 300 -9.44 20.40 17.59
N TYR A 301 -8.13 20.35 17.38
CA TYR A 301 -7.08 20.60 18.37
C TYR A 301 -6.52 22.04 18.31
N LYS A 302 -7.23 22.93 17.61
CA LYS A 302 -6.85 24.33 17.37
C LYS A 302 -5.53 24.50 16.61
N ARG A 303 -5.08 23.48 15.86
CA ARG A 303 -3.87 23.59 15.04
C ARG A 303 -4.24 24.22 13.70
N SER A 304 -3.53 25.28 13.32
CA SER A 304 -3.55 25.85 11.96
C SER A 304 -2.76 24.97 10.99
N ALA A 305 -2.90 25.24 9.68
CA ALA A 305 -2.06 24.61 8.66
C ALA A 305 -0.55 24.83 8.92
N LEU A 306 -0.16 26.03 9.35
CA LEU A 306 1.22 26.34 9.72
C LEU A 306 1.69 25.50 10.91
N SER A 307 0.87 25.41 11.96
CA SER A 307 1.18 24.59 13.14
C SER A 307 1.36 23.12 12.77
N LEU A 308 0.53 22.61 11.86
CA LEU A 308 0.62 21.25 11.36
C LEU A 308 1.89 21.03 10.51
N ALA A 309 2.23 21.97 9.62
CA ALA A 309 3.45 21.90 8.81
C ALA A 309 4.71 21.88 9.68
N CYS A 310 4.74 22.69 10.75
CA CYS A 310 5.79 22.63 11.76
C CYS A 310 5.83 21.29 12.49
N ASN A 311 4.68 20.68 12.79
CA ASN A 311 4.61 19.37 13.44
C ASN A 311 5.05 18.20 12.56
N ARG A 312 4.94 18.34 11.23
CA ARG A 312 5.27 17.30 10.24
C ARG A 312 6.66 17.46 9.62
N ASN A 313 7.47 18.39 10.11
CA ASN A 313 8.80 18.71 9.56
C ASN A 313 8.77 19.09 8.07
N ARG A 314 7.90 20.03 7.67
CA ARG A 314 7.75 20.48 6.28
C ARG A 314 8.29 21.90 6.08
N PRO A 315 9.61 22.14 6.02
CA PRO A 315 10.18 23.49 5.97
C PRO A 315 9.74 24.29 4.74
N GLU A 316 9.61 23.64 3.57
CA GLU A 316 9.13 24.29 2.33
C GLU A 316 7.67 24.73 2.45
N MET A 317 6.80 23.87 2.98
CA MET A 317 5.40 24.21 3.27
C MET A 317 5.29 25.33 4.31
N VAL A 318 6.13 25.31 5.35
CA VAL A 318 6.20 26.38 6.36
C VAL A 318 6.58 27.71 5.70
N ALA A 319 7.60 27.72 4.84
CA ALA A 319 8.00 28.92 4.11
C ALA A 319 6.85 29.44 3.23
N LEU A 320 6.23 28.57 2.42
CA LEU A 320 5.10 28.93 1.57
C LEU A 320 3.95 29.58 2.37
N LEU A 321 3.58 29.00 3.51
CA LEU A 321 2.50 29.53 4.34
C LEU A 321 2.84 30.90 4.92
N LEU A 322 4.07 31.10 5.41
CA LEU A 322 4.53 32.37 5.97
C LEU A 322 4.65 33.46 4.90
N GLU A 323 5.16 33.13 3.71
CA GLU A 323 5.22 34.04 2.56
C GLU A 323 3.85 34.60 2.16
N ASN A 324 2.80 33.81 2.40
CA ASN A 324 1.43 34.18 2.09
C ASN A 324 0.64 34.69 3.30
N GLY A 325 1.33 35.03 4.39
CA GLY A 325 0.74 35.75 5.53
C GLY A 325 0.08 34.88 6.59
N ALA A 326 0.37 33.58 6.64
CA ALA A 326 -0.08 32.74 7.76
C ALA A 326 0.44 33.28 9.10
N ASN A 327 -0.41 33.27 10.13
CA ASN A 327 -0.05 33.81 11.43
C ASN A 327 1.05 32.98 12.12
N ILE A 328 2.28 33.49 12.09
CA ILE A 328 3.44 32.85 12.72
C ILE A 328 3.28 32.61 14.23
N ASN A 329 2.41 33.38 14.88
CA ASN A 329 2.12 33.30 16.31
C ASN A 329 0.75 32.64 16.57
N SER A 330 0.20 31.87 15.62
CA SER A 330 -1.08 31.18 15.79
C SER A 330 -1.08 30.33 17.07
N LEU A 331 -2.13 30.42 17.87
CA LEU A 331 -2.20 29.80 19.18
C LEU A 331 -3.03 28.51 19.12
N GLY A 332 -2.36 27.38 19.31
CA GLY A 332 -2.98 26.07 19.43
C GLY A 332 -3.61 25.82 20.79
N GLN A 333 -3.94 24.55 21.04
CA GLN A 333 -4.30 24.11 22.39
C GLN A 333 -3.17 24.44 23.37
N SER A 334 -3.53 24.90 24.56
CA SER A 334 -2.56 25.29 25.61
C SER A 334 -1.58 26.40 25.22
N GLN A 335 -1.99 27.30 24.30
CA GLN A 335 -1.21 28.46 23.85
C GLN A 335 0.09 28.08 23.09
N ILE A 336 0.19 26.84 22.60
CA ILE A 336 1.34 26.36 21.83
C ILE A 336 1.42 27.11 20.49
N THR A 337 2.57 27.71 20.20
CA THR A 337 2.86 28.38 18.91
C THR A 337 3.58 27.42 17.94
N PRO A 338 3.60 27.71 16.63
CA PRO A 338 4.40 26.96 15.66
C PRO A 338 5.88 26.80 16.06
N LEU A 339 6.49 27.83 16.66
CA LEU A 339 7.88 27.76 17.13
C LEU A 339 8.06 26.78 18.29
N HIS A 340 7.11 26.73 19.25
CA HIS A 340 7.15 25.71 20.31
C HIS A 340 7.09 24.29 19.73
N ILE A 341 6.26 24.07 18.70
CA ILE A 341 6.14 22.76 18.04
C ILE A 341 7.47 22.36 17.42
N ALA A 342 8.09 23.25 16.63
CA ALA A 342 9.37 22.98 15.97
C ALA A 342 10.49 22.70 16.99
N CYS A 343 10.55 23.49 18.07
CA CYS A 343 11.50 23.31 19.16
C CYS A 343 11.26 22.01 19.93
N LYS A 344 10.01 21.65 20.22
CA LYS A 344 9.66 20.39 20.90
C LYS A 344 10.09 19.17 20.09
N GLN A 345 9.90 19.21 18.77
CA GLN A 345 10.21 18.09 17.89
C GLN A 345 11.67 18.00 17.45
N GLY A 346 12.48 19.05 17.69
CA GLY A 346 13.88 19.07 17.26
C GLY A 346 14.08 19.40 15.77
N PHE A 347 13.09 20.02 15.11
CA PHE A 347 13.14 20.29 13.66
C PHE A 347 13.87 21.60 13.36
N ILE A 348 15.21 21.54 13.34
CA ILE A 348 16.08 22.72 13.21
C ILE A 348 15.81 23.52 11.93
N GLU A 349 15.57 22.86 10.79
CA GLU A 349 15.30 23.57 9.54
C GLU A 349 13.96 24.33 9.58
N VAL A 350 12.93 23.77 10.22
CA VAL A 350 11.68 24.49 10.47
C VAL A 350 11.93 25.69 11.39
N VAL A 351 12.75 25.54 12.45
CA VAL A 351 13.14 26.65 13.33
C VAL A 351 13.85 27.75 12.52
N ARG A 352 14.81 27.40 11.65
CA ARG A 352 15.50 28.36 10.78
C ARG A 352 14.54 29.11 9.88
N VAL A 353 13.59 28.41 9.24
CA VAL A 353 12.57 29.06 8.40
C VAL A 353 11.73 30.02 9.25
N LEU A 354 11.20 29.57 10.39
CA LEU A 354 10.41 30.41 11.28
C LEU A 354 11.16 31.68 11.69
N LEU A 355 12.43 31.56 12.12
CA LEU A 355 13.23 32.71 12.58
C LEU A 355 13.40 33.81 11.52
N LYS A 356 13.41 33.48 10.22
CA LYS A 356 13.43 34.48 9.14
C LYS A 356 12.22 35.42 9.19
N TYR A 357 11.10 34.94 9.73
CA TYR A 357 9.82 35.65 9.84
C TYR A 357 9.55 36.21 11.26
N LYS A 358 10.57 36.28 12.12
CA LYS A 358 10.53 36.96 13.44
C LYS A 358 9.35 36.51 14.35
N PRO A 359 9.27 35.21 14.70
CA PRO A 359 8.27 34.69 15.64
C PRO A 359 8.47 35.27 17.03
N ASN A 360 7.44 35.24 17.87
CA ASN A 360 7.59 35.58 19.28
C ASN A 360 8.39 34.50 20.03
N LEU A 361 9.65 34.81 20.35
CA LEU A 361 10.58 33.93 21.08
C LEU A 361 10.24 33.78 22.58
N HIS A 362 9.38 34.65 23.10
CA HIS A 362 9.02 34.70 24.53
C HIS A 362 7.58 34.26 24.78
N ALA A 363 6.87 33.77 23.76
CA ALA A 363 5.56 33.19 23.93
C ALA A 363 5.63 32.05 24.95
N LYS A 364 4.66 31.97 25.85
CA LYS A 364 4.63 31.00 26.95
C LYS A 364 3.51 30.00 26.73
N ALA A 365 3.84 28.72 26.61
CA ALA A 365 2.89 27.64 26.34
C ALA A 365 3.02 26.47 27.33
N THR A 366 1.91 25.73 27.52
CA THR A 366 1.90 24.51 28.33
C THR A 366 1.94 23.30 27.39
N LEU A 367 3.08 22.61 27.32
CA LEU A 367 3.35 21.59 26.30
C LEU A 367 2.92 20.16 26.68
N TYR A 368 2.46 19.96 27.93
CA TYR A 368 1.99 18.69 28.49
C TYR A 368 0.99 18.91 29.65
N SER A 369 0.07 17.97 29.85
CA SER A 369 -0.58 17.75 31.14
C SER A 369 0.35 16.90 32.03
N MET A 370 1.37 17.50 32.63
CA MET A 370 2.11 16.83 33.70
C MET A 370 1.16 16.66 34.89
N PRO A 371 1.08 15.49 35.55
CA PRO A 371 0.41 15.39 36.85
C PRO A 371 1.09 16.39 37.80
N HIS A 372 0.31 17.32 38.36
CA HIS A 372 0.73 18.33 39.33
C HIS A 372 1.54 19.54 38.85
N ASN A 373 1.51 19.95 37.57
CA ASN A 373 1.97 21.31 37.25
C ASN A 373 1.34 21.93 35.98
N GLU A 374 0.06 22.26 36.06
CA GLU A 374 -0.64 23.05 35.02
C GLU A 374 -0.10 24.50 34.89
N GLU A 375 0.74 24.95 35.83
CA GLU A 375 1.27 26.32 35.88
C GLU A 375 2.62 26.52 35.17
N LEU A 376 3.35 25.44 34.84
CA LEU A 376 4.62 25.54 34.11
C LEU A 376 4.37 25.86 32.64
N LYS A 377 4.54 27.14 32.30
CA LYS A 377 4.58 27.62 30.92
C LYS A 377 6.03 27.82 30.50
N GLU A 378 6.41 27.19 29.40
CA GLU A 378 7.75 27.28 28.82
C GLU A 378 7.72 28.19 27.60
N THR A 379 8.84 28.86 27.35
CA THR A 379 9.19 29.47 26.08
C THR A 379 9.76 28.43 25.11
N PRO A 380 9.83 28.71 23.79
CA PRO A 380 10.40 27.77 22.84
C PRO A 380 11.85 27.36 23.15
N ILE A 381 12.66 28.29 23.65
CA ILE A 381 14.06 28.00 24.04
C ILE A 381 14.14 27.12 25.28
N GLU A 382 13.30 27.36 26.29
CA GLU A 382 13.22 26.51 27.49
C GLU A 382 12.77 25.09 27.12
N THR A 383 11.81 24.97 26.21
CA THR A 383 11.37 23.69 25.65
C THR A 383 12.49 22.94 24.93
N ALA A 384 13.22 23.63 24.03
CA ALA A 384 14.35 23.02 23.31
C ALA A 384 15.43 22.54 24.27
N LYS A 385 15.77 23.37 25.27
CA LYS A 385 16.78 23.04 26.29
C LYS A 385 16.38 21.85 27.15
N ARG A 386 15.13 21.79 27.63
CA ARG A 386 14.62 20.67 28.43
C ARG A 386 14.66 19.34 27.67
N LEU A 387 14.43 19.37 26.36
CA LEU A 387 14.39 18.18 25.51
C LEU A 387 15.76 17.82 24.90
N GLY A 388 16.83 18.56 25.22
CA GLY A 388 18.20 18.26 24.78
C GLY A 388 18.52 18.69 23.34
N HIS A 389 17.73 19.60 22.76
CA HIS A 389 17.97 20.11 21.40
C HIS A 389 18.99 21.26 21.44
N GLU A 390 20.27 20.92 21.64
CA GLU A 390 21.37 21.88 21.84
C GLU A 390 21.54 22.84 20.66
N GLU A 391 21.51 22.33 19.42
CA GLU A 391 21.66 23.17 18.22
C GLU A 391 20.55 24.22 18.10
N ILE A 392 19.30 23.83 18.39
CA ILE A 392 18.16 24.75 18.41
C ILE A 392 18.29 25.75 19.56
N THR A 393 18.74 25.31 20.74
CA THR A 393 18.96 26.20 21.89
C THR A 393 20.01 27.27 21.57
N ASN A 394 21.12 26.86 20.95
CA ASN A 394 22.17 27.77 20.49
C ASN A 394 21.65 28.72 19.42
N LEU A 395 20.91 28.20 18.43
CA LEU A 395 20.31 29.00 17.37
C LEU A 395 19.34 30.06 17.92
N LEU A 396 18.45 29.69 18.85
CA LEU A 396 17.52 30.63 19.47
C LEU A 396 18.24 31.65 20.33
N SER A 397 19.28 31.26 21.08
CA SER A 397 20.05 32.19 21.93
C SER A 397 20.73 33.30 21.11
N LEU A 398 21.09 33.03 19.85
CA LEU A 398 21.66 34.02 18.94
C LEU A 398 20.63 35.00 18.36
N ASN A 399 19.34 34.72 18.54
CA ASN A 399 18.23 35.50 17.96
C ASN A 399 17.34 36.17 19.02
N VAL A 400 17.64 36.00 20.32
CA VAL A 400 16.94 36.63 21.46
C VAL A 400 17.33 38.10 21.63
#